data_AF-A0A9Q9BKX9-F1
#
_entry.id   AF-A0A9Q9BKX9-F1
#
_cell.length_a   1.000
_cell.length_b   1.000
_cell.length_c   1.000
_cell.angle_alpha   90.00
_cell.angle_beta   90.00
_cell.angle_gamma   90.00
#
_symmetry.space_group_name_H-M   'P 1'
#
loop_
_entity.id
_entity.type
_entity.pdbx_description
1 polymer ?
#
loop_
_entity_poly.entity_id
_entity_poly.type
_entity_poly.pdbx_seq_one_letter_code
_entity_poly.pdbx_strand_id
1 'polypeptide(L)' 'MMEMINGTSISKTAVEHPETITAQLINAFLNQILVIGTYHADPHPGNIFIIHDGDIALIEFG' A
#
# COMPACT_ATOMS: atom_id res chain seq x y z
N MET A 1 18.17 -2.84 5.21
CA MET A 1 17.72 -2.27 6.51
C MET A 1 16.30 -1.80 6.30
N MET A 2 15.34 -2.27 7.12
CA MET A 2 13.96 -1.79 7.04
C MET A 2 13.81 -0.55 7.93
N GLU A 3 13.08 0.45 7.45
CA GLU A 3 12.68 1.61 8.25
C GLU A 3 11.39 1.30 8.99
N MET A 4 11.27 1.78 10.23
CA MET A 4 10.03 1.64 11.00
C MET A 4 9.02 2.68 10.52
N ILE A 5 7.88 2.21 10.03
CA ILE A 5 6.78 3.05 9.58
C ILE A 5 5.67 3.04 10.64
N ASN A 6 5.23 4.23 11.06
CA ASN A 6 4.04 4.37 11.89
C ASN A 6 2.81 4.40 10.99
N GLY A 7 2.00 3.35 11.02
CA GLY A 7 0.78 3.26 10.22
C GLY A 7 -0.21 2.23 10.76
N THR A 8 -1.43 2.29 10.27
CA THR A 8 -2.49 1.33 10.60
C THR A 8 -2.82 0.47 9.39
N SER A 9 -2.85 -0.84 9.55
CA SER A 9 -3.27 -1.75 8.47
C SER A 9 -4.73 -1.50 8.09
N ILE A 10 -5.02 -1.46 6.78
CA ILE A 10 -6.39 -1.32 6.27
C ILE A 10 -7.31 -2.48 6.66
N SER A 11 -6.75 -3.62 7.08
CA SER A 11 -7.51 -4.76 7.59
C SER A 11 -8.07 -4.54 9.00
N LYS A 12 -7.52 -3.58 9.76
CA LYS A 12 -7.82 -3.36 11.18
C LYS A 12 -8.64 -2.10 11.47
N THR A 13 -8.86 -1.25 10.47
CA THR A 13 -9.55 0.02 10.64
C THR A 13 -10.51 0.29 9.49
N ALA A 14 -11.55 1.08 9.75
CA ALA A 14 -12.31 1.70 8.67
C ALA A 14 -11.38 2.63 7.89
N VAL A 15 -11.47 2.57 6.56
CA VAL A 15 -10.72 3.42 5.66
C VAL A 15 -11.56 4.66 5.36
N GLU A 16 -11.07 5.82 5.80
CA GLU A 16 -11.62 7.10 5.36
C GLU A 16 -11.17 7.38 3.92
N HIS A 17 -12.06 7.92 3.09
CA HIS A 17 -11.79 8.20 1.67
C HIS A 17 -11.25 6.99 0.87
N PRO A 18 -11.99 5.86 0.83
CA PRO A 18 -11.55 4.64 0.16
C PRO A 18 -11.22 4.83 -1.32
N GLU A 19 -11.84 5.81 -1.99
CA GLU A 19 -11.55 6.20 -3.37
C GLU A 19 -10.10 6.67 -3.55
N THR A 20 -9.58 7.44 -2.61
CA THR A 20 -8.22 7.99 -2.63
C THR A 20 -7.19 6.88 -2.45
N ILE A 21 -7.41 6.02 -1.46
CA ILE A 21 -6.55 4.86 -1.17
C ILE A 21 -6.54 3.88 -2.34
N THR A 22 -7.70 3.64 -2.96
CA THR A 22 -7.81 2.78 -4.15
C THR A 22 -7.03 3.34 -5.32
N ALA A 23 -7.12 4.66 -5.59
CA ALA A 23 -6.37 5.31 -6.66
C ALA A 23 -4.85 5.22 -6.42
N GLN A 24 -4.40 5.42 -5.19
CA GLN A 24 -2.99 5.27 -4.83
C GLN A 24 -2.50 3.83 -5.04
N LEU A 25 -3.27 2.83 -4.60
CA LEU A 25 -2.92 1.41 -4.80
C LEU A 25 -2.82 1.07 -6.29
N ILE A 26 -3.81 1.46 -7.10
CA ILE A 26 -3.80 1.22 -8.54
C ILE A 26 -2.57 1.87 -9.19
N ASN A 27 -2.26 3.12 -8.85
CA ASN A 27 -1.10 3.82 -9.37
C ASN A 27 0.21 3.11 -8.99
N ALA A 28 0.33 2.65 -7.74
CA ALA A 28 1.50 1.90 -7.27
C ALA A 28 1.67 0.57 -8.02
N PHE A 29 0.58 -0.17 -8.27
CA PHE A 29 0.62 -1.42 -9.04
C PHE A 29 0.96 -1.20 -10.51
N LEU A 30 0.35 -0.19 -11.14
CA LEU A 30 0.64 0.14 -12.53
C LEU A 30 2.09 0.61 -12.68
N ASN A 31 2.63 1.36 -11.72
CA ASN A 31 4.04 1.75 -11.74
C ASN A 31 4.97 0.54 -11.63
N GLN A 32 4.69 -0.36 -10.69
CA GLN A 32 5.39 -1.65 -10.55
C GLN A 32 5.42 -2.42 -11.88
N ILE A 33 4.25 -2.65 -12.48
CA ILE A 33 4.13 -3.44 -13.70
C ILE A 33 4.75 -2.73 -14.92
N LEU A 34 4.40 -1.46 -15.14
CA LEU A 34 4.69 -0.75 -16.40
C LEU A 34 6.02 -0.01 -16.41
N VAL A 35 6.54 0.36 -15.23
CA VAL A 35 7.78 1.15 -15.10
C VAL A 35 8.91 0.32 -14.52
N ILE A 36 8.67 -0.38 -13.41
CA ILE A 36 9.72 -1.14 -12.71
C ILE A 36 9.92 -2.52 -13.35
N GLY A 37 8.87 -3.10 -13.95
CA GLY A 37 8.90 -4.42 -14.57
C GLY A 37 8.83 -5.58 -13.58
N THR A 38 8.53 -5.29 -12.31
CA THR A 38 8.28 -6.26 -11.25
C THR A 38 7.09 -5.81 -10.43
N TYR A 39 6.34 -6.74 -9.84
CA TYR A 39 5.16 -6.39 -9.06
C TYR A 39 4.99 -7.32 -7.86
N HIS A 40 4.39 -6.77 -6.80
CA HIS A 40 3.95 -7.57 -5.67
C HIS A 40 2.76 -8.43 -6.11
N ALA A 41 2.97 -9.74 -6.28
CA ALA A 41 1.95 -10.62 -6.83
C ALA A 41 0.74 -10.82 -5.89
N ASP A 42 0.95 -10.63 -4.59
CA ASP A 42 -0.06 -10.97 -3.58
C ASP A 42 -0.25 -9.91 -2.48
N PRO A 43 -0.71 -8.69 -2.84
CA PRO A 43 -0.81 -7.57 -1.90
C PRO A 43 -2.03 -7.73 -0.99
N HIS A 44 -1.87 -8.54 0.05
CA HIS A 44 -2.89 -8.76 1.05
C HIS A 44 -3.24 -7.47 1.81
N PRO A 45 -4.49 -7.28 2.26
CA PRO A 45 -4.86 -6.13 3.08
C PRO A 45 -4.05 -5.97 4.37
N GLY A 46 -3.45 -7.06 4.86
CA GLY A 46 -2.51 -7.04 5.99
C GLY A 46 -1.20 -6.31 5.71
N ASN A 47 -0.83 -6.18 4.43
CA ASN A 47 0.42 -5.60 3.95
C ASN A 47 0.28 -4.15 3.49
N ILE A 48 -0.94 -3.63 3.52
CA ILE A 48 -1.26 -2.26 3.13
C ILE A 48 -1.52 -1.46 4.40
N PHE A 49 -0.70 -0.45 4.63
CA PHE A 49 -0.76 0.42 5.80
C PHE A 49 -1.12 1.83 5.36
N ILE A 50 -2.06 2.45 6.06
CA ILE A 50 -2.29 3.89 5.98
C ILE A 50 -1.29 4.55 6.93
N ILE A 51 -0.47 5.44 6.39
CA ILE A 51 0.51 6.21 7.14
C ILE A 51 -0.03 7.64 7.36
N HIS A 52 0.76 8.49 8.03
CA HIS A 52 0.34 9.87 8.27
C HIS A 52 -0.04 10.57 6.95
N ASP A 53 -1.07 11.40 7.00
CA ASP A 53 -1.63 12.17 5.88
C ASP A 53 -2.42 11.37 4.81
N GLY A 54 -2.75 10.10 5.07
CA GLY A 54 -3.59 9.32 4.17
C GLY A 54 -2.83 8.71 2.98
N ASP A 55 -1.51 8.76 3.02
CA ASP A 55 -0.65 8.00 2.13
C ASP A 55 -0.66 6.50 2.50
N ILE A 56 -0.26 5.66 1.54
CA ILE A 56 -0.15 4.22 1.72
C ILE A 56 1.30 3.73 1.73
N ALA A 57 1.57 2.75 2.59
CA ALA A 57 2.78 1.94 2.56
C ALA A 57 2.41 0.49 2.25
N LEU A 58 3.07 -0.07 1.24
CA LEU A 58 3.05 -1.50 0.94
C LEU A 58 4.27 -2.13 1.62
N ILE A 59 4.04 -3.05 2.56
CA ILE A 59 5.09 -3.78 3.26
C ILE A 59 5.05 -5.26 2.89
N GLU A 60 6.14 -5.98 3.15
CA GLU A 60 6.37 -7.35 2.69
C GLU A 60 6.61 -7.42 1.18
N PHE A 61 7.76 -7.97 0.80
CA PHE A 61 8.14 -8.26 -0.58
C PHE A 61 8.79 -9.65 -0.53
N GLY A 62 7.94 -10.68 -0.52
CA GLY A 62 8.35 -12.08 -0.46
C GLY A 62 9.20 -12.50 -1.66
#